data_AF-A0A965K5W3-F1
#
_entry.id   AF-A0A965K5W3-F1
#
_cell.length_a   1.000
_cell.length_b   1.000
_cell.length_c   1.000
_cell.angle_alpha   90.00
_cell.angle_beta   90.00
_cell.angle_gamma   90.00
#
_symmetry.space_group_name_H-M   'P 1'
#
loop_
_entity.id
_entity.type
_entity.pdbx_description
1 polymer ?
#
loop_
_entity_poly.entity_id
_entity_poly.type
_entity_poly.pdbx_seq_one_letter_code
_entity_poly.pdbx_strand_id
1 'polypeptide(L)' 'IYWADELAKQTSDPELAAKFTAIAAALEASEATIVAELLAVQGSPVDLGGYFHPNADKATAAMRPSNTFNGILASL' A
#
# COMPACT_ATOMS: atom_id res chain seq x y z
N ILE A 1 2.93 -5.70 -4.48
CA ILE A 1 2.26 -6.31 -5.64
C ILE A 1 2.52 -7.81 -5.68
N TYR A 2 3.76 -8.24 -5.89
CA TYR A 2 4.10 -9.66 -6.08
C TYR A 2 3.63 -10.63 -5.00
N TRP A 3 3.62 -10.25 -3.72
CA TRP A 3 3.12 -11.15 -2.69
C TRP A 3 1.63 -11.47 -2.86
N ALA A 4 0.80 -10.48 -3.17
CA ALA A 4 -0.63 -10.69 -3.44
C ALA A 4 -0.84 -11.55 -4.69
N ASP A 5 -0.01 -11.36 -5.71
CA ASP A 5 -0.03 -12.14 -6.95
C ASP A 5 0.30 -13.62 -6.70
N GLU A 6 1.38 -13.91 -5.95
CA GLU A 6 1.72 -15.29 -5.57
C GLU A 6 0.65 -15.94 -4.68
N LEU A 7 0.05 -15.18 -3.75
CA LEU A 7 -1.06 -15.66 -2.93
C LEU A 7 -2.31 -15.97 -3.74
N ALA A 8 -2.57 -15.21 -4.82
CA ALA A 8 -3.69 -15.45 -5.72
C ALA A 8 -3.46 -16.66 -6.66
N LYS A 9 -2.21 -16.95 -7.03
CA LYS A 9 -1.84 -18.02 -7.98
C LYS A 9 -1.66 -19.39 -7.33
N GLN A 10 -1.31 -19.45 -6.06
CA GLN A 10 -1.06 -20.72 -5.37
C GLN A 10 -2.33 -21.60 -5.29
N THR A 11 -2.14 -22.91 -5.19
CA THR A 11 -3.21 -23.91 -5.20
C THR A 11 -3.33 -24.71 -3.89
N SER A 12 -2.50 -24.40 -2.89
CA SER A 12 -2.47 -25.07 -1.59
C SER A 12 -3.62 -24.64 -0.68
N ASP A 13 -4.11 -23.41 -0.83
CA ASP A 13 -5.24 -22.85 -0.10
C ASP A 13 -6.15 -22.05 -1.05
N PRO A 14 -7.21 -22.68 -1.61
CA PRO A 14 -8.10 -22.03 -2.56
C PRO A 14 -8.88 -20.84 -1.98
N GLU A 15 -9.16 -20.83 -0.68
CA GLU A 15 -9.87 -19.72 -0.04
C GLU A 15 -8.96 -18.49 0.06
N LEU A 16 -7.69 -18.70 0.41
CA LEU A 16 -6.69 -17.64 0.41
C LEU A 16 -6.44 -17.11 -1.01
N ALA A 17 -6.34 -17.99 -2.01
CA ALA A 17 -6.21 -17.60 -3.41
C ALA A 17 -7.37 -16.71 -3.87
N ALA A 18 -8.61 -17.11 -3.54
CA ALA A 18 -9.80 -16.34 -3.88
C ALA A 18 -9.81 -14.95 -3.21
N LYS A 19 -9.42 -14.86 -1.93
CA LYS A 19 -9.32 -13.57 -1.22
C LYS A 19 -8.32 -12.62 -1.86
N PHE A 20 -7.16 -13.12 -2.31
CA PHE A 20 -6.10 -12.29 -2.86
C PHE A 20 -6.25 -11.98 -4.36
N THR A 21 -7.13 -12.69 -5.08
CA THR A 21 -7.34 -12.47 -6.52
C THR A 21 -7.74 -11.02 -6.84
N ALA A 22 -8.73 -10.46 -6.13
CA ALA A 22 -9.19 -9.09 -6.36
C ALA A 22 -8.14 -8.05 -5.95
N ILE A 23 -7.39 -8.33 -4.87
CA ILE A 23 -6.33 -7.45 -4.37
C ILE A 23 -5.16 -7.41 -5.36
N ALA A 24 -4.71 -8.56 -5.87
CA ALA A 24 -3.64 -8.66 -6.85
C ALA A 24 -4.00 -7.86 -8.12
N ALA A 25 -5.20 -8.07 -8.66
CA ALA A 25 -5.67 -7.35 -9.84
C ALA A 25 -5.78 -5.84 -9.62
N ALA A 26 -6.28 -5.40 -8.45
CA ALA A 26 -6.38 -3.98 -8.14
C ALA A 26 -5.01 -3.31 -7.99
N LEU A 27 -4.06 -4.00 -7.35
CA LEU A 27 -2.68 -3.53 -7.20
C LEU A 27 -1.96 -3.42 -8.54
N GLU A 28 -2.11 -4.41 -9.42
CA GLU A 28 -1.51 -4.41 -10.76
C GLU A 28 -2.10 -3.30 -11.64
N ALA A 29 -3.44 -3.17 -11.68
CA ALA A 29 -4.11 -2.14 -12.44
C ALA A 29 -3.77 -0.70 -11.96
N SER A 30 -3.41 -0.55 -10.69
CA SER A 30 -3.13 0.75 -10.07
C SER A 30 -1.64 1.05 -9.88
N GLU A 31 -0.74 0.17 -10.34
CA GLU A 31 0.70 0.25 -10.05
C GLU A 31 1.28 1.62 -10.40
N ALA A 32 1.04 2.10 -11.63
CA ALA A 32 1.58 3.38 -12.09
C ALA A 32 1.07 4.56 -11.24
N THR A 33 -0.21 4.55 -10.86
CA THR A 33 -0.79 5.58 -9.99
C THR A 33 -0.19 5.55 -8.60
N ILE A 34 -0.05 4.35 -8.00
CA ILE A 34 0.56 4.18 -6.69
C ILE A 34 2.01 4.70 -6.70
N VAL A 35 2.80 4.32 -7.70
CA VAL A 35 4.18 4.79 -7.84
C VAL A 35 4.23 6.31 -8.00
N ALA A 36 3.34 6.90 -8.81
CA ALA A 36 3.27 8.35 -8.97
C ALA A 36 2.92 9.06 -7.65
N GLU A 37 1.96 8.56 -6.88
CA GLU A 37 1.59 9.11 -5.57
C GLU A 37 2.77 9.04 -4.57
N LEU A 38 3.51 7.93 -4.56
CA LEU A 38 4.69 7.75 -3.69
C LEU A 38 5.87 8.65 -4.10
N LEU A 39 6.03 8.93 -5.40
CA LEU A 39 7.06 9.85 -5.90
C LEU A 39 6.70 11.31 -5.65
N ALA A 40 5.42 11.67 -5.75
CA ALA A 40 4.95 13.06 -5.67
C ALA A 40 5.26 13.75 -4.34
N VAL A 41 5.44 12.99 -3.25
CA VAL A 41 5.76 13.53 -1.93
C VAL A 41 7.25 13.72 -1.67
N GLN A 42 8.13 13.27 -2.58
CA GLN A 42 9.58 13.32 -2.38
C GLN A 42 10.15 14.72 -2.61
N GLY A 43 11.36 14.94 -2.09
CA GLY A 43 12.11 16.19 -2.28
C GLY A 43 11.70 17.36 -1.38
N SER A 44 10.69 17.16 -0.53
CA SER A 44 10.21 18.18 0.42
C SER A 44 10.47 17.77 1.87
N PRO A 45 10.79 18.71 2.79
CA PRO A 45 10.86 18.43 4.22
C PRO A 45 9.52 17.94 4.76
N VAL A 46 9.56 17.03 5.73
CA VAL A 46 8.39 16.49 6.42
C VAL A 46 8.51 16.79 7.91
N ASP A 47 7.47 17.41 8.48
CA ASP A 47 7.34 17.61 9.92
C ASP A 47 6.67 16.38 10.55
N LEU A 48 7.43 15.64 11.36
CA LEU A 48 6.93 14.48 12.10
C LEU A 48 6.40 14.84 13.50
N GLY A 49 6.49 16.10 13.93
CA GLY A 49 6.04 16.55 15.26
C GLY A 49 6.90 16.03 16.42
N GLY A 50 8.11 15.56 16.15
CA GLY A 50 9.05 15.02 17.13
C GLY A 50 10.16 14.21 16.44
N TYR A 51 11.21 13.86 17.19
CA TYR A 51 12.32 13.05 16.68
C TYR A 51 12.34 11.66 17.33
N PHE A 52 12.61 11.58 18.64
CA PHE A 52 12.60 10.30 19.38
C PHE A 52 11.18 9.75 19.62
N HIS A 53 10.18 10.62 19.66
CA HIS A 53 8.78 10.27 19.81
C HIS A 53 7.95 11.17 18.87
N PRO A 54 7.88 10.84 17.58
CA PRO A 54 7.11 11.62 16.61
C PRO A 54 5.61 11.53 16.91
N ASN A 55 4.85 12.49 16.39
CA ASN A 55 3.40 12.40 16.42
C ASN A 55 2.95 11.27 15.48
N ALA A 56 2.16 10.33 16.01
CA ALA A 56 1.75 9.13 15.29
C ALA A 56 0.92 9.43 14.03
N ASP A 57 0.02 10.43 14.08
CA ASP A 57 -0.83 10.79 12.95
C ASP A 57 0.00 11.43 11.82
N LYS A 58 0.92 12.33 12.17
CA LYS A 58 1.86 12.94 11.21
C LYS A 58 2.76 11.89 10.57
N ALA A 59 3.32 10.98 11.37
CA ALA A 59 4.15 9.90 10.86
C ALA A 59 3.36 8.96 9.94
N THR A 60 2.13 8.59 10.32
CA THR A 60 1.27 7.72 9.51
C THR A 60 0.92 8.37 8.18
N ALA A 61 0.54 9.64 8.17
CA ALA A 61 0.23 10.38 6.95
C ALA A 61 1.45 10.49 6.02
N ALA A 62 2.64 10.77 6.58
CA ALA A 62 3.87 10.88 5.82
C ALA A 62 4.33 9.54 5.22
N MET A 63 4.20 8.45 5.97
CA MET A 63 4.69 7.12 5.58
C MET A 63 3.70 6.33 4.71
N ARG A 64 2.43 6.74 4.68
CA ARG A 64 1.37 6.10 3.87
C ARG A 64 0.69 7.12 2.94
N PRO A 65 1.43 7.81 2.06
CA PRO A 65 0.88 8.94 1.30
C PRO A 65 0.01 8.51 0.11
N SER A 66 0.09 7.24 -0.32
CA SER A 66 -0.71 6.72 -1.43
C SER A 66 -2.10 6.30 -0.94
N ASN A 67 -3.10 7.14 -1.21
CA ASN A 67 -4.50 6.83 -0.92
C ASN A 67 -4.98 5.61 -1.72
N THR A 68 -4.52 5.47 -2.96
CA THR A 68 -4.87 4.34 -3.82
C THR A 68 -4.39 3.03 -3.21
N PHE A 69 -3.11 2.96 -2.80
CA PHE A 69 -2.56 1.77 -2.17
C PHE A 69 -3.23 1.46 -0.83
N ASN A 70 -3.42 2.48 0.01
CA ASN A 70 -4.09 2.31 1.30
C ASN A 70 -5.53 1.81 1.15
N GLY A 71 -6.28 2.32 0.18
CA GLY A 71 -7.65 1.91 -0.09
C GLY A 71 -7.75 0.45 -0.51
N ILE A 72 -6.84 -0.02 -1.38
CA ILE A 72 -6.80 -1.42 -1.80
C ILE A 72 -6.52 -2.33 -0.60
N LEU A 73 -5.53 -2.00 0.23
CA LEU A 73 -5.19 -2.81 1.41
C LEU A 73 -6.26 -2.80 2.50
N ALA A 74 -7.06 -1.74 2.60
CA ALA A 74 -8.16 -1.65 3.56
C ALA A 74 -9.35 -2.58 3.22
N SER A 75 -9.38 -3.14 2.01
CA SER A 75 -10.41 -4.11 1.60
C SER A 75 -10.07 -5.57 1.95
N LEU A 76 -8.91 -5.80 2.57
CA LEU A 76 -8.46 -7.09 3.09
C LEU A 76 -9.02 -7.33 4.51
#